data_AF-A0A0K9NRV3-F1
#
_entry.id   AF-A0A0K9NRV3-F1
#
_cell.length_a   1.000
_cell.length_b   1.000
_cell.length_c   1.000
_cell.angle_alpha   90.00
_cell.angle_beta   90.00
_cell.angle_gamma   90.00
#
_symmetry.space_group_name_H-M   'P 1'
#
loop_
_entity.id
_entity.type
_entity.pdbx_description
1 polymer ?
#
loop_
_entity_poly.entity_id
_entity_poly.type
_entity_poly.pdbx_seq_one_letter_code
_entity_poly.pdbx_strand_id
1 'polypeptide(L)'
;MFTNKHNAVCDALHEEYPELDDDKLHRHARLVISAVIAKIHTIDWTVELLKTDTMRASMMTNWYGVLGKRFKETFGSIGGSTLAPVLTGLVGLKQPWRSLLFN
;
A
#
# COMPACT_ATOMS: atom_id res chain seq x y z
N MET A 1 13.24 -8.80 12.87
CA MET A 1 12.04 -9.30 12.15
C MET A 1 11.97 -8.76 10.72
N PHE A 2 11.86 -7.44 10.50
CA PHE A 2 11.74 -6.86 9.14
C PHE A 2 13.00 -6.99 8.27
N THR A 3 14.20 -7.05 8.86
CA THR A 3 15.44 -7.33 8.11
C THR A 3 15.38 -8.69 7.39
N ASN A 4 14.91 -9.74 8.06
CA ASN A 4 14.76 -11.06 7.44
C ASN A 4 13.71 -11.04 6.33
N LYS A 5 12.65 -10.24 6.48
CA LYS A 5 11.63 -10.06 5.43
C LYS A 5 12.20 -9.29 4.23
N HIS A 6 13.03 -8.27 4.47
CA HIS A 6 13.75 -7.57 3.41
C HIS A 6 14.63 -8.54 2.62
N ASN A 7 15.43 -9.37 3.30
CA ASN A 7 16.29 -10.34 2.64
C ASN A 7 15.47 -11.36 1.83
N ALA A 8 14.37 -11.88 2.38
CA ALA A 8 13.47 -12.77 1.64
C ALA A 8 12.87 -12.12 0.38
N VAL A 9 12.64 -10.80 0.39
CA VAL A 9 12.21 -10.06 -0.81
C VAL A 9 13.36 -9.89 -1.80
N CYS A 10 14.58 -9.61 -1.33
CA CYS A 10 15.76 -9.60 -2.20
C CYS A 10 15.96 -10.95 -2.89
N ASP A 11 15.85 -12.06 -2.14
CA ASP A 11 16.01 -13.42 -2.67
C ASP A 11 14.96 -13.69 -3.77
N ALA A 12 13.68 -13.38 -3.50
CA ALA A 12 12.59 -13.54 -4.47
C ALA A 12 12.76 -12.65 -5.72
N LEU A 13 13.26 -11.42 -5.55
CA LEU A 13 13.53 -10.53 -6.67
C LEU A 13 14.73 -10.99 -7.50
N HIS A 14 15.75 -11.57 -6.88
CA HIS A 14 16.92 -12.08 -7.58
C HIS A 14 16.60 -13.36 -8.35
N GLU A 15 15.69 -14.20 -7.85
CA GLU A 15 15.19 -15.39 -8.56
C GLU A 15 14.43 -15.01 -9.84
N GLU A 16 13.56 -14.01 -9.78
CA GLU A 16 12.76 -13.56 -10.92
C GLU A 16 13.54 -12.64 -11.89
N TYR A 17 14.46 -11.83 -11.36
CA TYR A 17 15.26 -10.85 -12.10
C TYR A 17 16.76 -10.99 -11.77
N PRO A 18 17.43 -12.05 -12.27
CA PRO A 18 18.85 -12.31 -11.97
C PRO A 18 19.81 -11.20 -12.43
N GLU A 19 19.38 -10.34 -13.36
CA GLU A 19 20.15 -9.21 -13.89
C GLU A 19 20.20 -8.00 -12.95
N LEU A 20 19.39 -7.97 -11.88
CA LEU A 20 19.42 -6.88 -10.91
C LEU A 20 20.68 -6.94 -10.05
N ASP A 21 21.39 -5.82 -10.00
CA ASP A 21 22.50 -5.61 -9.06
C ASP A 21 21.99 -5.44 -7.60
N ASP A 22 22.90 -5.59 -6.64
CA ASP A 22 22.61 -5.48 -5.20
C ASP A 22 21.94 -4.16 -4.81
N ASP A 23 22.40 -3.06 -5.43
CA ASP A 23 21.88 -1.72 -5.17
C ASP A 23 20.41 -1.59 -5.60
N LYS A 24 20.05 -2.17 -6.74
CA LYS A 24 18.67 -2.24 -7.22
C LYS A 24 17.84 -3.20 -6.37
N LEU A 25 18.35 -4.38 -6.02
CA LEU A 25 17.64 -5.33 -5.15
C LEU A 25 17.29 -4.66 -3.82
N HIS A 26 18.26 -4.02 -3.17
CA HIS A 26 18.06 -3.28 -1.93
C HIS A 26 16.98 -2.19 -2.06
N ARG A 27 17.04 -1.37 -3.12
CA ARG A 27 16.06 -0.28 -3.32
C ARG A 27 14.65 -0.81 -3.50
N HIS A 28 14.45 -1.87 -4.29
CA HIS A 28 13.15 -2.47 -4.51
C HIS A 28 12.62 -3.17 -3.24
N ALA A 29 13.46 -3.96 -2.58
CA ALA A 29 13.09 -4.63 -1.33
C ALA A 29 12.71 -3.62 -0.23
N ARG A 30 13.43 -2.50 -0.12
CA ARG A 30 13.10 -1.41 0.80
C ARG A 30 11.72 -0.81 0.50
N LEU A 31 11.35 -0.59 -0.76
CA LEU A 31 10.03 -0.10 -1.13
C LEU A 31 8.92 -1.08 -0.75
N VAL A 32 9.11 -2.36 -1.06
CA VAL A 32 8.16 -3.43 -0.72
C VAL A 32 7.95 -3.51 0.80
N ILE A 33 9.03 -3.58 1.57
CA ILE A 33 8.94 -3.69 3.04
C ILE A 33 8.31 -2.44 3.65
N SER A 34 8.63 -1.25 3.15
CA SER A 34 7.99 -0.01 3.62
C SER A 34 6.48 -0.03 3.36
N ALA A 35 6.05 -0.51 2.20
CA ALA A 35 4.63 -0.65 1.88
C ALA A 35 3.93 -1.72 2.73
N VAL A 36 4.59 -2.85 3.00
CA VAL A 36 4.07 -3.91 3.90
C VAL A 36 3.88 -3.38 5.32
N ILE A 37 4.87 -2.65 5.85
CA ILE A 37 4.77 -2.01 7.17
C ILE A 37 3.60 -1.03 7.21
N ALA A 38 3.50 -0.14 6.21
CA ALA A 38 2.40 0.83 6.13
C ALA A 38 1.02 0.14 6.08
N LYS A 39 0.91 -0.99 5.37
CA LYS A 39 -0.32 -1.78 5.32
C LYS A 39 -0.69 -2.35 6.67
N ILE A 40 0.23 -3.08 7.31
CA ILE A 40 0.03 -3.67 8.64
C ILE A 40 -0.36 -2.57 9.65
N HIS A 41 0.35 -1.45 9.63
CA HIS A 41 0.03 -0.34 10.51
C HIS A 41 -1.40 0.21 10.31
N THR A 42 -1.82 0.37 9.05
CA THR A 42 -3.12 0.95 8.70
C THR A 42 -4.28 0.00 9.01
N ILE A 43 -4.26 -1.24 8.49
CA ILE A 43 -5.45 -2.12 8.49
C ILE A 43 -5.46 -3.18 9.58
N ASP A 44 -4.37 -3.29 10.36
CA ASP A 44 -4.24 -4.25 11.46
C ASP A 44 -4.01 -3.51 12.78
N TRP A 45 -2.82 -2.90 12.96
CA TRP A 45 -2.47 -2.25 14.23
C TRP A 45 -3.41 -1.10 14.61
N THR A 46 -3.73 -0.18 13.69
CA THR A 46 -4.62 0.97 14.01
C THR A 46 -6.04 0.51 14.31
N VAL A 47 -6.52 -0.54 13.63
CA VAL A 47 -7.86 -1.12 13.85
C VAL A 47 -7.93 -1.77 15.22
N GLU A 48 -6.89 -2.49 15.64
CA GLU A 48 -6.81 -3.08 16.98
C GLU A 48 -6.52 -2.05 18.07
N LEU A 49 -5.88 -0.92 17.76
CA LEU A 49 -5.76 0.19 18.71
C LEU A 49 -7.12 0.85 18.94
N LEU A 50 -7.90 1.03 17.88
CA LEU A 50 -9.17 1.75 17.86
C LEU A 50 -10.33 0.78 17.57
N LYS A 51 -10.60 -0.13 18.52
CA LYS A 51 -11.51 -1.30 18.39
C LYS A 51 -13.00 -0.95 18.23
N THR A 52 -13.35 -0.29 17.14
CA THR A 52 -14.73 0.04 16.76
C THR A 52 -14.98 -0.37 15.31
N ASP A 53 -16.22 -0.76 15.00
CA ASP A 53 -16.60 -1.14 13.63
C ASP A 53 -16.43 0.02 12.64
N THR A 54 -16.72 1.24 13.09
CA THR A 54 -16.49 2.46 12.31
C THR A 54 -15.02 2.60 11.93
N MET A 55 -14.10 2.48 12.89
CA MET A 55 -12.68 2.65 12.59
C MET A 55 -12.12 1.52 11.72
N ARG A 56 -12.59 0.28 11.93
CA ARG A 56 -12.30 -0.84 11.05
C ARG A 56 -12.70 -0.51 9.60
N ALA A 57 -13.92 -0.03 9.39
CA ALA A 57 -14.41 0.36 8.08
C ALA A 57 -13.62 1.55 7.50
N SER A 58 -13.30 2.56 8.31
CA SER A 58 -12.54 3.74 7.90
C SER A 58 -11.11 3.38 7.45
N MET A 59 -10.39 2.55 8.20
CA MET A 59 -9.02 2.15 7.85
C MET A 59 -8.98 1.23 6.63
N MET A 60 -9.95 0.31 6.49
CA MET A 60 -10.11 -0.49 5.28
C MET A 60 -10.41 0.39 4.06
N THR A 61 -11.25 1.41 4.22
CA THR A 61 -11.57 2.40 3.18
C THR A 61 -10.35 3.26 2.84
N ASN A 62 -9.53 3.65 3.83
CA ASN A 62 -8.32 4.41 3.57
C ASN A 62 -7.36 3.65 2.64
N TRP A 63 -7.22 2.34 2.85
CA TRP A 63 -6.36 1.49 2.04
C TRP A 63 -6.97 1.05 0.72
N TYR A 64 -8.25 0.63 0.71
CA TYR A 64 -8.90 -0.04 -0.42
C TYR A 64 -10.03 0.75 -1.08
N GLY A 65 -10.49 1.83 -0.44
CA GLY A 65 -11.68 2.57 -0.83
C GLY A 65 -12.97 1.90 -0.42
N VAL A 66 -14.09 2.62 -0.59
CA VAL A 66 -15.43 2.14 -0.25
C VAL A 66 -15.85 0.96 -1.14
N LEU A 67 -15.32 0.87 -2.37
CA LEU A 67 -15.56 -0.27 -3.26
C LEU A 67 -14.87 -1.56 -2.78
N GLY A 68 -13.93 -1.44 -1.85
CA GLY A 68 -13.31 -2.56 -1.14
C GLY A 68 -12.18 -3.26 -1.90
N LYS A 69 -11.54 -4.20 -1.20
CA LYS A 69 -10.31 -4.89 -1.62
C LYS A 69 -10.45 -5.58 -2.98
N ARG A 70 -11.49 -6.43 -3.14
CA ARG A 70 -11.66 -7.24 -4.35
C ARG A 70 -11.84 -6.37 -5.59
N PHE A 71 -12.60 -5.28 -5.48
CA PHE A 71 -12.78 -4.35 -6.58
C PHE A 71 -11.45 -3.69 -6.97
N LYS A 72 -10.74 -3.13 -5.98
CA LYS A 72 -9.45 -2.47 -6.21
C LYS A 72 -8.39 -3.39 -6.81
N GLU A 73 -8.31 -4.63 -6.34
CA GLU A 73 -7.35 -5.63 -6.88
C GLU A 73 -7.70 -6.05 -8.32
N THR A 74 -8.96 -5.95 -8.73
CA THR A 74 -9.40 -6.32 -10.09
C THR A 74 -9.29 -5.16 -11.08
N PHE A 75 -9.71 -3.96 -10.68
CA PHE A 75 -9.89 -2.82 -11.59
C PHE A 75 -8.89 -1.67 -11.34
N GLY A 76 -8.08 -1.76 -10.29
CA GLY A 76 -7.15 -0.70 -9.92
C GLY A 76 -7.84 0.54 -9.35
N SER A 77 -7.15 1.68 -9.43
CA SER A 77 -7.64 2.98 -8.95
C SER A 77 -8.49 3.68 -10.01
N ILE A 78 -9.74 4.05 -9.67
CA ILE A 78 -10.71 4.65 -10.59
C ILE A 78 -11.36 5.90 -10.00
N GLY A 79 -11.84 6.81 -10.86
CA GLY A 79 -12.49 8.06 -10.42
C GLY A 79 -11.61 9.30 -10.44
N GLY A 80 -10.49 9.27 -11.17
CA GLY A 80 -9.59 10.41 -11.33
C GLY A 80 -8.98 10.87 -10.00
N SER A 81 -8.48 12.08 -9.93
CA SER A 81 -7.90 12.63 -8.70
C SER A 81 -8.93 12.93 -7.60
N THR A 82 -10.17 13.22 -7.98
CA THR A 82 -11.20 13.72 -7.05
C THR A 82 -11.93 12.59 -6.33
N LEU A 83 -12.36 11.54 -7.04
CA LEU A 83 -13.20 10.48 -6.46
C LEU A 83 -12.44 9.21 -6.09
N ALA A 84 -11.28 8.94 -6.72
CA ALA A 84 -10.46 7.77 -6.39
C ALA A 84 -10.06 7.65 -4.90
N PRO A 85 -9.77 8.73 -4.15
CA PRO A 85 -9.46 8.65 -2.72
C PRO A 85 -10.55 7.96 -1.90
N VAL A 86 -11.81 8.20 -2.27
CA VAL A 86 -12.98 7.65 -1.58
C VAL A 86 -13.35 6.29 -2.16
N LEU A 87 -13.42 6.19 -3.50
CA LEU A 87 -13.89 4.98 -4.17
C LEU A 87 -12.90 3.83 -4.06
N THR A 88 -11.60 4.10 -4.26
CA THR A 88 -10.54 3.10 -4.32
C THR A 88 -9.42 3.33 -3.29
N GLY A 89 -9.56 4.30 -2.40
CA GLY A 89 -8.63 4.55 -1.30
C GLY A 89 -7.46 5.45 -1.71
N LEU A 90 -6.65 5.85 -0.73
CA LEU A 90 -5.52 6.76 -0.93
C LEU A 90 -4.31 6.08 -1.62
N VAL A 91 -4.16 4.78 -1.43
CA VAL A 91 -3.03 4.02 -2.01
C VAL A 91 -3.27 3.81 -3.50
N GLY A 92 -2.28 4.09 -4.35
CA GLY A 92 -2.41 3.91 -5.81
C GLY A 92 -3.10 5.06 -6.55
N LEU A 93 -3.21 6.24 -5.93
CA LEU A 93 -3.58 7.47 -6.64
C LEU A 93 -2.50 7.84 -7.67
N LYS A 94 -2.92 8.42 -8.80
CA LYS A 94 -2.02 8.83 -9.89
C LYS A 94 -1.06 9.95 -9.49
N GLN A 95 -1.44 10.74 -8.48
CA GLN A 95 -0.61 11.81 -7.95
C GLN A 95 -0.75 11.87 -6.43
N PRO A 96 0.27 12.41 -5.73
CA PRO A 96 0.22 12.56 -4.28
C PRO A 96 -0.98 13.39 -3.86
N TRP A 97 -1.67 13.00 -2.79
CA TRP A 97 -2.83 13.74 -2.27
C TRP A 97 -2.53 15.23 -2.02
N ARG A 98 -1.31 15.53 -1.53
CA ARG A 98 -0.86 16.91 -1.32
C ARG A 98 -0.94 17.78 -2.57
N SER A 99 -0.69 17.23 -3.77
CA SER A 99 -0.74 18.04 -4.99
C SER A 99 -2.18 18.38 -5.45
N LEU A 100 -3.20 17.80 -4.80
CA LEU A 100 -4.61 18.03 -5.13
C LEU A 100 -5.28 19.12 -4.30
N LEU A 101 -4.71 19.46 -3.15
CA LEU A 101 -5.29 20.43 -2.21
C LEU A 101 -4.70 21.84 -2.33
N PHE A 102 -3.58 22.00 -3.03
CA PHE A 102 -2.81 23.26 -3.07
C PHE A 102 -2.55 23.78 -4.50
N ASN A 103 -3.48 23.52 -5.42
CA ASN A 103 -3.51 24.13 -6.76
C ASN A 103 -4.64 25.17 -6.84
#